data_AF-A0A8C4H424-F1
#
_entry.id   AF-A0A8C4H424-F1
#
_cell.length_a   1.000
_cell.length_b   1.000
_cell.length_c   1.000
_cell.angle_alpha   90.00
_cell.angle_beta   90.00
_cell.angle_gamma   90.00
#
_symmetry.space_group_name_H-M   'P 1'
#
loop_
_entity.id
_entity.type
_entity.pdbx_description
1 polymer ?
#
loop_
_entity_poly.entity_id
_entity_poly.type
_entity_poly.pdbx_seq_one_letter_code
_entity_poly.pdbx_strand_id
1 'polypeptide(L)'
;MLLLSVRTQFISGASDPVLNQLLDRLLERRIINDEEMQSATTKVKAEKARYLIDTVRNKGHEASSILIAALREVDPCLSRKDKKKPSSCFSHVLLFTLKYIRKH
;
A
#
# COMPACT_ATOMS: atom_id res chain seq x y z
N MET A 1 1.71 18.80 1.80
CA MET A 1 1.86 18.43 0.38
C MET A 1 2.42 17.02 0.11
N LEU A 2 3.00 16.30 1.09
CA LEU A 2 3.65 15.00 0.86
C LEU A 2 2.71 13.85 0.41
N LEU A 3 1.43 13.85 0.82
CA LEU A 3 0.51 12.73 0.56
C LEU A 3 0.14 12.54 -0.92
N LEU A 4 0.03 13.63 -1.70
CA LEU A 4 -0.36 13.55 -3.11
C LEU A 4 0.74 12.92 -3.97
N SER A 5 2.00 13.26 -3.73
CA SER A 5 3.13 12.68 -4.45
C SER A 5 3.28 11.19 -4.20
N VAL A 6 3.01 10.73 -2.97
CA VAL A 6 3.05 9.31 -2.61
C VAL A 6 1.95 8.56 -3.32
N ARG A 7 0.73 9.12 -3.36
CA ARG A 7 -0.40 8.54 -4.08
C ARG A 7 -0.07 8.35 -5.56
N THR A 8 0.52 9.35 -6.20
CA THR A 8 0.89 9.28 -7.63
C THR A 8 2.03 8.28 -7.88
N GLN A 9 3.06 8.25 -7.03
CA GLN A 9 4.11 7.23 -7.13
C GLN A 9 3.55 5.83 -6.91
N PHE A 10 2.68 5.66 -5.92
CA PHE A 10 2.03 4.39 -5.61
C PHE A 10 1.21 3.87 -6.79
N ILE A 11 0.38 4.73 -7.39
CA ILE A 11 -0.39 4.41 -8.60
C ILE A 11 0.52 3.99 -9.76
N SER A 12 1.63 4.70 -9.97
CA SER A 12 2.52 4.45 -11.10
C SER A 12 3.30 3.14 -10.93
N GLY A 13 3.86 2.89 -9.74
CA GLY A 13 4.76 1.76 -9.50
C GLY A 13 4.11 0.46 -8.99
N ALA A 14 2.88 0.47 -8.45
CA ALA A 14 2.22 -0.77 -8.05
C ALA A 14 1.63 -1.47 -9.27
N SER A 15 1.96 -2.73 -9.50
CA SER A 15 1.28 -3.54 -10.50
C SER A 15 -0.08 -4.01 -9.97
N ASP A 16 -1.07 -4.21 -10.84
CA ASP A 16 -2.38 -4.80 -10.48
C ASP A 16 -2.30 -6.04 -9.57
N PRO A 17 -1.43 -7.04 -9.82
CA PRO A 17 -1.30 -8.19 -8.92
C PRO A 17 -0.88 -7.81 -7.50
N VAL A 18 0.00 -6.81 -7.36
CA VAL A 18 0.43 -6.30 -6.04
C VAL A 18 -0.75 -5.62 -5.35
N LEU A 19 -1.53 -4.81 -6.06
CA LEU A 19 -2.71 -4.14 -5.49
C LEU A 19 -3.77 -5.15 -5.03
N ASN A 20 -4.04 -6.19 -5.83
CA ASN A 20 -5.00 -7.23 -5.45
C ASN A 20 -4.52 -8.00 -4.21
N GLN A 21 -3.25 -8.40 -4.14
CA GLN A 21 -2.70 -9.05 -2.94
C GLN A 21 -2.80 -8.17 -1.70
N LEU A 22 -2.54 -6.85 -1.83
CA LEU A 22 -2.69 -5.92 -0.69
C LEU A 22 -4.16 -5.80 -0.25
N LEU A 23 -5.11 -5.81 -1.19
CA LEU A 23 -6.55 -5.82 -0.88
C LEU A 23 -6.96 -7.11 -0.17
N ASP A 24 -6.53 -8.28 -0.66
CA ASP A 24 -6.80 -9.57 -0.03
C ASP A 24 -6.31 -9.60 1.42
N ARG A 25 -5.10 -9.07 1.69
CA ARG A 25 -4.55 -8.97 3.05
C ARG A 25 -5.34 -8.03 3.96
N LEU A 26 -5.86 -6.92 3.41
CA LEU A 26 -6.72 -6.02 4.18
C LEU A 26 -8.08 -6.66 4.47
N LEU A 27 -8.63 -7.44 3.55
CA LEU A 27 -9.87 -8.21 3.76
C LEU A 27 -9.67 -9.32 4.81
N GLU A 28 -8.58 -10.09 4.71
CA GLU A 28 -8.21 -11.14 5.67
C GLU A 28 -8.14 -10.59 7.11
N ARG A 29 -7.62 -9.37 7.25
CA ARG A 29 -7.52 -8.66 8.53
C ARG A 29 -8.78 -7.88 8.91
N ARG A 30 -9.87 -8.01 8.12
CA ARG A 30 -11.15 -7.30 8.28
C ARG A 30 -11.01 -5.78 8.37
N ILE A 31 -9.99 -5.21 7.73
CA ILE A 31 -9.81 -3.77 7.61
C ILE A 31 -10.83 -3.20 6.62
N ILE A 32 -11.04 -3.92 5.52
CA ILE A 32 -12.13 -3.69 4.56
C ILE A 32 -13.13 -4.84 4.63
N ASN A 33 -14.39 -4.56 4.31
CA ASN A 33 -15.43 -5.59 4.20
C ASN A 33 -15.54 -6.15 2.75
N ASP A 34 -16.36 -7.18 2.56
CA ASP A 34 -16.57 -7.79 1.24
C ASP A 34 -17.15 -6.82 0.20
N GLU A 35 -17.99 -5.86 0.63
CA GLU A 35 -18.60 -4.86 -0.26
C GLU A 35 -17.55 -3.85 -0.77
N GLU A 36 -16.69 -3.38 0.13
CA GLU A 36 -15.52 -2.54 -0.12
C GLU A 36 -14.51 -3.26 -1.03
N MET A 37 -14.29 -4.55 -0.80
CA MET A 37 -13.46 -5.42 -1.64
C MET A 37 -14.03 -5.52 -3.06
N GLN A 38 -15.33 -5.75 -3.22
CA GLN A 38 -15.97 -5.81 -4.54
C GLN A 38 -15.91 -4.46 -5.27
N SER A 39 -16.13 -3.37 -4.55
CA SER A 39 -15.97 -2.01 -5.10
C SER A 39 -14.52 -1.75 -5.51
N ALA A 40 -13.55 -2.23 -4.74
CA ALA A 40 -12.13 -2.12 -5.09
C ALA A 40 -11.76 -2.99 -6.28
N THR A 41 -12.25 -4.24 -6.38
CA THR A 41 -11.86 -5.17 -7.45
C THR A 41 -12.30 -4.72 -8.83
N THR A 42 -13.46 -4.04 -8.89
CA THR A 42 -14.05 -3.49 -10.12
C THR A 42 -13.38 -2.20 -10.61
N LYS A 43 -12.55 -1.57 -9.77
CA LYS A 43 -11.83 -0.32 -10.09
C LYS A 43 -10.59 -0.56 -10.94
N VAL A 44 -10.21 0.43 -11.73
CA VAL A 44 -8.92 0.45 -12.45
C VAL A 44 -7.74 0.53 -11.48
N LYS A 45 -6.56 0.04 -11.89
CA LYS A 45 -5.29 0.07 -11.12
C LYS A 45 -5.08 1.35 -10.31
N ALA A 46 -5.23 2.51 -10.97
CA ALA A 46 -5.02 3.80 -10.33
C ALA A 46 -6.04 4.09 -9.23
N GLU A 47 -7.30 3.73 -9.43
CA GLU A 47 -8.34 3.90 -8.42
C GLU A 47 -8.18 2.92 -7.26
N LYS A 48 -7.82 1.66 -7.54
CA LYS A 48 -7.47 0.67 -6.52
C LYS A 48 -6.36 1.17 -5.60
N ALA A 49 -5.30 1.69 -6.20
CA ALA A 49 -4.16 2.23 -5.47
C ALA A 49 -4.55 3.43 -4.57
N ARG A 50 -5.43 4.32 -5.06
CA ARG A 50 -5.97 5.41 -4.22
C ARG A 50 -6.82 4.86 -3.08
N TYR A 51 -7.72 3.93 -3.38
CA TYR A 51 -8.60 3.31 -2.40
C TYR A 51 -7.80 2.67 -1.27
N LEU A 52 -6.73 1.91 -1.59
CA LEU A 52 -5.83 1.33 -0.58
C LEU A 52 -5.22 2.39 0.35
N ILE A 53 -4.68 3.47 -0.21
CA ILE A 53 -4.06 4.55 0.56
C ILE A 53 -5.10 5.23 1.45
N ASP A 54 -6.29 5.51 0.90
CA ASP A 54 -7.36 6.20 1.62
C ASP A 54 -7.95 5.31 2.73
N THR A 55 -8.14 4.01 2.48
CA THR A 55 -8.55 3.02 3.48
C THR A 55 -7.55 2.92 4.61
N VAL A 56 -6.26 2.78 4.30
CA VAL A 56 -5.21 2.66 5.31
C VAL A 56 -5.11 3.93 6.15
N ARG A 57 -5.27 5.10 5.52
CA ARG A 57 -5.33 6.38 6.23
C ARG A 57 -6.57 6.52 7.09
N ASN A 58 -7.75 6.10 6.61
CA ASN A 58 -9.01 6.21 7.33
C ASN A 58 -9.08 5.26 8.55
N LYS A 59 -8.52 4.07 8.41
CA LYS A 59 -8.47 3.04 9.46
C LYS A 59 -7.31 3.28 10.45
N GLY A 60 -6.29 4.04 10.03
CA GLY A 60 -5.22 4.53 10.88
C GLY A 60 -4.04 3.56 11.03
N HIS A 61 -3.48 3.51 12.24
CA HIS A 61 -2.22 2.82 12.52
C HIS A 61 -2.26 1.31 12.23
N GLU A 62 -3.34 0.64 12.60
CA GLU A 62 -3.49 -0.82 12.45
C GLU A 62 -3.41 -1.24 10.98
N ALA A 63 -4.19 -0.57 10.13
CA ALA A 63 -4.17 -0.80 8.69
C ALA A 63 -2.82 -0.45 8.07
N SER A 64 -2.15 0.59 8.57
CA SER A 64 -0.81 0.97 8.10
C SER A 64 0.22 -0.11 8.42
N SER A 65 0.14 -0.71 9.62
CA SER A 65 1.01 -1.80 10.05
C SER A 65 0.82 -3.05 9.18
N ILE A 66 -0.44 -3.42 8.91
CA ILE A 66 -0.78 -4.55 8.03
C ILE A 66 -0.29 -4.30 6.62
N LEU A 67 -0.50 -3.11 6.06
CA LEU A 67 -0.05 -2.79 4.71
C LEU A 67 1.48 -2.88 4.60
N ILE A 68 2.22 -2.40 5.61
CA ILE A 68 3.68 -2.53 5.68
C ILE A 68 4.11 -4.01 5.70
N ALA A 69 3.43 -4.85 6.49
CA ALA A 69 3.73 -6.27 6.57
C ALA A 69 3.49 -6.96 5.22
N ALA A 70 2.34 -6.71 4.59
CA ALA A 70 2.01 -7.26 3.29
C ALA A 70 3.00 -6.79 2.20
N LEU A 71 3.38 -5.51 2.20
CA LEU A 71 4.40 -5.00 1.28
C LEU A 71 5.76 -5.68 1.44
N ARG A 72 6.15 -6.04 2.67
CA ARG A 72 7.39 -6.79 2.91
C ARG A 72 7.34 -8.22 2.36
N GLU A 73 6.17 -8.85 2.37
CA GLU A 73 5.97 -10.19 1.81
C GLU A 73 5.98 -10.16 0.28
N VAL A 74 5.31 -9.16 -0.30
CA VAL A 74 5.14 -9.03 -1.77
C VAL A 74 6.37 -8.42 -2.44
N ASP A 75 7.10 -7.54 -1.74
CA ASP A 75 8.33 -6.90 -2.25
C ASP A 75 9.57 -7.30 -1.41
N PRO A 76 10.28 -8.38 -1.80
CA PRO A 76 11.50 -8.81 -1.15
C PRO A 76 12.68 -7.83 -1.31
N CYS A 77 12.55 -6.73 -2.09
CA CYS A 77 13.58 -5.68 -2.13
C CYS A 77 13.78 -5.01 -0.76
N LEU A 78 12.80 -5.09 0.15
CA LEU A 78 12.93 -4.61 1.52
C LEU A 78 13.74 -5.55 2.42
N SER A 79 13.83 -6.84 2.07
CA SER A 79 14.48 -7.88 2.87
C SER A 79 15.94 -8.08 2.48
N ARG A 80 16.28 -7.78 1.22
CA ARG A 80 17.63 -8.00 0.71
C ARG A 80 18.54 -6.84 1.10
N LYS A 81 19.56 -7.14 1.93
CA LYS A 81 20.70 -6.27 2.30
C LYS A 81 21.58 -5.84 1.10
N ASP A 82 21.06 -5.87 -0.12
CA ASP A 82 21.80 -5.49 -1.31
C ASP A 82 21.61 -4.00 -1.58
N LYS A 83 22.74 -3.30 -1.74
CA LYS A 83 22.88 -1.86 -1.95
C LYS A 83 22.34 -1.39 -3.31
N LYS A 84 21.13 -1.80 -3.72
CA LYS A 84 20.49 -1.26 -4.93
C LYS A 84 19.91 0.12 -4.61
N LYS A 85 20.16 1.07 -5.52
CA LYS A 85 19.80 2.48 -5.41
C LYS A 85 18.38 2.67 -4.81
N PRO A 86 18.21 3.57 -3.81
CA PRO A 86 16.93 3.81 -3.14
C PRO A 86 15.84 4.39 -4.07
N SER A 87 16.17 4.71 -5.32
CA SER A 87 15.27 5.28 -6.32
C SER A 87 14.47 4.23 -7.11
N SER A 88 14.73 2.93 -6.94
CA SER A 88 14.05 1.88 -7.73
C SER A 88 13.11 0.99 -6.91
N CYS A 89 13.10 1.11 -5.58
CA CYS A 89 12.26 0.27 -4.72
C CYS A 89 10.98 1.04 -4.36
N PHE A 90 9.90 0.68 -5.03
CA PHE A 90 8.55 1.18 -4.83
C PHE A 90 8.12 1.24 -3.35
N SER A 91 8.59 0.26 -2.60
CA SER A 91 8.34 0.03 -1.19
C SER A 91 8.98 1.05 -0.22
N HIS A 92 10.07 1.74 -0.57
CA HIS A 92 10.77 2.65 0.35
C HIS A 92 10.00 3.96 0.59
N VAL A 93 9.42 4.56 -0.46
CA VAL A 93 8.63 5.81 -0.36
C VAL A 93 7.31 5.55 0.36
N LEU A 94 6.72 4.39 0.13
CA LEU A 94 5.47 3.98 0.77
C LEU A 94 5.66 3.70 2.26
N LEU A 95 6.74 3.01 2.66
CA LEU A 95 7.13 2.81 4.06
C LEU A 95 7.34 4.13 4.80
N PHE A 96 7.98 5.10 4.16
CA PHE A 96 8.20 6.43 4.76
C PHE A 96 6.88 7.14 5.03
N THR A 97 5.91 6.98 4.13
CA THR A 97 4.60 7.62 4.23
C THR A 97 3.68 6.91 5.23
N LEU A 98 3.69 5.58 5.26
CA LEU A 98 2.95 4.81 6.26
C LEU A 98 3.53 5.01 7.66
N LYS A 99 4.86 5.18 7.79
CA LYS A 99 5.49 5.65 9.04
C LYS A 99 5.08 7.08 9.40
N TYR A 100 4.86 7.96 8.44
CA TYR A 100 4.35 9.31 8.68
C TYR A 100 2.91 9.27 9.21
N ILE A 101 2.04 8.42 8.64
CA ILE A 101 0.69 8.15 9.16
C ILE A 101 0.76 7.53 10.56
N ARG A 102 1.82 6.78 10.88
CA ARG A 102 2.06 6.22 12.22
C ARG A 102 2.41 7.26 13.30
N LYS A 103 2.75 8.50 12.93
CA LYS A 103 3.30 9.53 13.85
C LYS A 103 2.30 10.64 14.20
N HIS A 104 1.12 10.65 13.57
CA HIS A 104 0.04 11.60 13.78
C HIS A 104 -1.27 10.84 13.96
#